data_AF-K1UC26-F1
#
_entry.id   AF-K1UC26-F1
#
_cell.length_a   1.000
_cell.length_b   1.000
_cell.length_c   1.000
_cell.angle_alpha   90.00
_cell.angle_beta   90.00
_cell.angle_gamma   90.00
#
_symmetry.space_group_name_H-M   'P 1'
#
loop_
_entity.id
_entity.type
_entity.pdbx_description
1 polymer ?
#
loop_
_entity_poly.entity_id
_entity_poly.type
_entity_poly.pdbx_seq_one_letter_code
_entity_poly.pdbx_strand_id
1 'polypeptide(L)'
;MTKLLIKRFIKDYENTQNSDVRTAYGKFSSIVGIVCNAILFISKLIVGTLSASVSITADAVNNLSDASSSIISLLGFKLASRPAD
;
A
#
# COMPACT_ATOMS: atom_id res chain seq x y z
N MET A 1 -14.37 6.00 -8.60
CA MET A 1 -12.97 6.39 -8.30
C MET A 1 -11.97 5.29 -8.69
N THR A 2 -12.15 4.05 -8.24
CA THR A 2 -11.28 2.89 -8.55
C THR A 2 -11.16 2.57 -10.05
N LYS A 3 -12.26 2.60 -10.83
CA LYS A 3 -12.24 2.31 -12.28
C LYS A 3 -11.31 3.22 -13.11
N LEU A 4 -11.14 4.49 -12.71
CA LEU A 4 -10.27 5.45 -13.42
C LEU A 4 -8.78 5.14 -13.20
N LEU A 5 -8.39 4.83 -11.96
CA LEU A 5 -7.02 4.45 -11.60
C LEU A 5 -6.62 3.14 -12.28
N ILE A 6 -7.51 2.16 -12.23
CA ILE A 6 -7.36 0.84 -12.87
C ILE A 6 -7.15 1.00 -14.39
N LYS A 7 -8.00 1.77 -15.07
CA LYS A 7 -7.91 1.99 -16.52
C LYS A 7 -6.66 2.75 -16.95
N ARG A 8 -6.07 3.54 -16.04
CA ARG A 8 -4.85 4.33 -16.30
C ARG A 8 -3.56 3.52 -16.08
N PHE A 9 -3.56 2.59 -15.12
CA PHE A 9 -2.36 1.85 -14.70
C PHE A 9 -2.33 0.38 -15.12
N ILE A 10 -3.48 -0.23 -15.44
CA ILE A 10 -3.59 -1.65 -15.79
C ILE A 10 -4.07 -1.77 -17.24
N LYS A 11 -3.18 -2.29 -18.10
CA LYS A 11 -3.49 -2.62 -19.50
C LYS A 11 -4.30 -3.94 -19.51
N ASP A 12 -5.35 -4.03 -20.33
CA ASP A 12 -6.31 -5.15 -20.34
C ASP A 12 -7.03 -5.42 -18.99
N TYR A 13 -7.39 -4.35 -18.28
CA TYR A 13 -8.06 -4.41 -16.97
C TYR A 13 -9.39 -5.19 -16.94
N GLU A 14 -10.05 -5.43 -18.09
CA GLU A 14 -11.30 -6.21 -18.17
C GLU A 14 -11.05 -7.73 -18.18
N ASN A 15 -9.83 -8.17 -18.51
CA ASN A 15 -9.49 -9.59 -18.61
C ASN A 15 -8.94 -10.14 -17.28
N THR A 16 -9.75 -10.10 -16.23
CA THR A 16 -9.40 -10.56 -14.87
C THR A 16 -9.15 -12.07 -14.77
N GLN A 17 -9.48 -12.84 -15.81
CA GLN A 17 -9.20 -14.26 -15.95
C GLN A 17 -7.71 -14.53 -16.29
N ASN A 18 -6.99 -13.54 -16.81
CA ASN A 18 -5.56 -13.65 -17.10
C ASN A 18 -4.72 -13.45 -15.81
N SER A 19 -3.83 -14.41 -15.52
CA SER A 19 -2.94 -14.40 -14.36
C SER A 19 -2.05 -13.15 -14.29
N ASP A 20 -1.63 -12.63 -15.44
CA ASP A 20 -0.78 -11.43 -15.52
C ASP A 20 -1.53 -10.17 -15.10
N VAL A 21 -2.79 -10.05 -15.53
CA VAL A 21 -3.68 -8.94 -15.14
C VAL A 21 -3.96 -9.00 -13.65
N ARG A 22 -4.28 -10.19 -13.10
CA ARG A 22 -4.50 -10.37 -11.66
C ARG A 22 -3.28 -9.99 -10.83
N THR A 23 -2.08 -10.33 -11.30
CA THR A 23 -0.82 -9.96 -10.64
C THR A 23 -0.57 -8.45 -10.69
N ALA A 24 -0.87 -7.80 -11.81
CA ALA A 24 -0.78 -6.35 -11.95
C ALA A 24 -1.75 -5.62 -11.00
N TYR A 25 -2.98 -6.12 -10.86
CA TYR A 25 -3.95 -5.62 -9.89
C TYR A 25 -3.46 -5.76 -8.44
N GLY A 26 -2.91 -6.92 -8.09
CA GLY A 26 -2.34 -7.16 -6.76
C GLY A 26 -1.21 -6.18 -6.44
N LYS A 27 -0.23 -6.06 -7.34
CA LYS A 27 0.89 -5.11 -7.19
C LYS A 27 0.41 -3.67 -7.06
N PHE A 28 -0.52 -3.24 -7.91
CA PHE A 28 -1.06 -1.88 -7.87
C PHE A 28 -1.79 -1.60 -6.55
N SER A 29 -2.69 -2.50 -6.13
CA SER A 29 -3.43 -2.37 -4.87
C SER A 29 -2.50 -2.31 -3.66
N SER A 30 -1.46 -3.16 -3.64
CA SER A 30 -0.45 -3.15 -2.58
C SER A 30 0.33 -1.83 -2.54
N ILE A 31 0.80 -1.32 -3.68
CA ILE A 31 1.54 -0.05 -3.74
C ILE A 31 0.66 1.11 -3.27
N VAL A 32 -0.58 1.20 -3.76
CA VAL A 32 -1.51 2.26 -3.36
C VAL A 32 -1.80 2.19 -1.86
N GLY A 33 -2.03 0.98 -1.32
CA GLY A 33 -2.24 0.78 0.11
C GLY A 33 -1.06 1.24 0.96
N ILE A 34 0.17 0.88 0.57
CA ILE A 34 1.40 1.32 1.24
C ILE A 34 1.52 2.84 1.24
N VAL A 35 1.34 3.46 0.07
CA VAL A 35 1.48 4.92 -0.08
C VAL A 35 0.43 5.65 0.75
N CYS A 36 -0.83 5.22 0.72
CA CYS A 36 -1.89 5.82 1.52
C CYS A 36 -1.60 5.72 3.02
N ASN A 37 -1.19 4.55 3.53
CA ASN A 37 -0.86 4.38 4.94
C ASN A 37 0.36 5.20 5.35
N ALA A 38 1.39 5.28 4.50
CA ALA A 38 2.57 6.10 4.75
C ALA A 38 2.23 7.61 4.83
N ILE A 39 1.40 8.11 3.91
CA ILE A 39 0.94 9.51 3.94
C ILE A 39 0.15 9.80 5.21
N LEU A 40 -0.78 8.91 5.59
CA LEU A 40 -1.58 9.07 6.80
C LEU A 40 -0.69 9.04 8.06
N PHE A 41 0.29 8.14 8.10
CA PHE A 41 1.26 8.08 9.19
C PHE A 41 2.04 9.39 9.33
N ILE A 42 2.65 9.89 8.26
CA ILE A 42 3.43 11.13 8.27
C ILE A 42 2.55 12.32 8.70
N SER A 43 1.33 12.40 8.16
CA SER A 43 0.39 13.47 8.50
C SER A 43 0.01 13.45 9.98
N LYS A 44 -0.32 12.28 10.54
CA LYS A 44 -0.65 12.13 11.97
C LYS A 44 0.56 12.38 12.86
N LEU A 45 1.77 11.99 12.45
CA LEU A 45 2.99 12.29 13.19
C LEU A 45 3.22 13.80 13.29
N ILE A 46 3.09 14.53 12.18
CA ILE A 46 3.24 15.99 12.15
C ILE A 46 2.17 16.64 13.02
N VAL A 47 0.89 16.27 12.86
CA VAL A 47 -0.20 16.84 13.66
C VAL A 47 -0.08 16.47 15.14
N GLY A 48 0.29 15.24 15.45
CA GLY A 48 0.44 14.75 16.82
C GLY A 48 1.60 15.41 17.55
N THR A 49 2.74 15.62 16.87
CA THR A 49 3.89 16.36 17.42
C THR A 49 3.58 17.84 17.61
N LEU A 50 2.95 18.50 16.63
CA LEU A 50 2.54 19.91 16.75
C LEU A 50 1.49 20.13 17.85
N SER A 51 0.58 19.18 18.03
CA SER A 51 -0.49 19.27 19.04
C SER A 51 -0.09 18.71 20.41
N ALA A 52 1.15 18.22 20.57
CA ALA A 52 1.63 17.49 21.75
C ALA A 52 0.66 16.39 22.25
N SER A 53 -0.10 15.78 21.32
CA SER A 53 -1.20 14.87 21.66
C SER A 53 -0.72 13.42 21.64
N VAL A 54 -0.71 12.81 22.82
CA VAL A 54 -0.36 11.39 23.01
C VAL A 54 -1.34 10.48 22.25
N SER A 55 -2.62 10.84 22.19
CA SER A 55 -3.64 10.07 21.47
C SER A 55 -3.40 10.06 19.96
N ILE A 56 -3.12 11.21 19.35
CA ILE A 56 -2.84 11.30 17.90
C ILE A 56 -1.52 10.60 17.56
N THR A 57 -0.52 10.69 18.45
CA THR A 57 0.77 10.01 18.28
C THR A 57 0.60 8.49 18.37
N ALA A 58 -0.20 7.97 19.29
CA ALA A 58 -0.53 6.54 19.37
C ALA A 58 -1.26 6.05 18.11
N ASP A 59 -2.18 6.85 17.58
CA ASP A 59 -2.87 6.58 16.32
C ASP A 59 -1.91 6.59 15.11
N ALA A 60 -0.89 7.45 15.14
CA ALA A 60 0.19 7.44 14.15
C ALA A 60 1.02 6.14 14.23
N VAL A 61 1.36 5.64 15.42
CA VAL A 61 2.11 4.38 15.60
C VAL A 61 1.34 3.17 15.06
N ASN A 62 0.01 3.16 15.18
CA ASN A 62 -0.80 2.14 14.51
C ASN A 62 -0.67 2.21 12.98
N ASN A 63 -0.85 3.40 12.39
CA ASN A 63 -0.66 3.59 10.95
C ASN A 63 0.77 3.25 10.47
N LEU A 64 1.79 3.47 11.30
CA LEU A 64 3.17 3.02 11.04
C LEU A 64 3.29 1.50 10.99
N SER A 65 2.65 0.81 11.93
CA SER A 65 2.66 -0.65 12.00
C SER A 65 2.01 -1.25 10.76
N ASP A 66 0.89 -0.68 10.31
CA ASP A 66 0.23 -1.07 9.05
C ASP A 66 1.10 -0.77 7.82
N ALA A 67 1.76 0.39 7.76
CA ALA A 67 2.69 0.72 6.68
C ALA A 67 3.87 -0.26 6.63
N SER A 68 4.44 -0.59 7.80
CA SER A 68 5.53 -1.56 7.94
C SER A 68 5.11 -2.96 7.50
N SER A 69 3.94 -3.42 7.92
CA SER A 69 3.35 -4.70 7.52
C SER A 69 3.11 -4.78 6.01
N SER A 70 2.71 -3.65 5.40
CA SER A 70 2.51 -3.54 3.95
C SER A 70 3.84 -3.55 3.18
N ILE A 71 4.91 -2.93 3.70
CA ILE A 71 6.27 -3.00 3.16
C ILE A 71 6.79 -4.45 3.23
N ILE A 72 6.61 -5.13 4.36
CA ILE A 72 7.02 -6.53 4.54
C ILE A 72 6.26 -7.43 3.55
N SER A 73 4.96 -7.23 3.38
CA SER A 73 4.18 -7.97 2.37
C SER A 73 4.68 -7.73 0.95
N LEU A 74 5.04 -6.50 0.58
CA LEU A 74 5.61 -6.20 -0.73
C LEU A 74 6.98 -6.87 -0.93
N LEU A 75 7.84 -6.85 0.09
CA LEU A 75 9.12 -7.56 0.06
C LEU A 75 8.92 -9.08 -0.02
N GLY A 76 7.95 -9.63 0.71
CA GLY A 76 7.55 -11.03 0.63
C GLY A 76 7.06 -11.42 -0.76
N PHE A 77 6.19 -10.62 -1.38
CA PHE A 77 5.78 -10.80 -2.78
C PHE A 77 6.96 -10.73 -3.74
N LYS A 78 7.88 -9.79 -3.54
CA LYS A 78 9.09 -9.64 -4.37
C LYS A 78 10.03 -10.82 -4.23
N LEU A 79 10.18 -11.37 -3.02
CA LEU A 79 10.99 -12.55 -2.73
C LEU A 79 10.34 -13.82 -3.30
N ALA A 80 9.03 -14.00 -3.11
CA ALA A 80 8.27 -15.12 -3.67
C ALA A 80 8.15 -15.09 -5.19
N SER A 81 8.27 -13.91 -5.81
CA SER A 81 8.30 -13.75 -7.27
C SER A 81 9.70 -13.93 -7.87
N ARG A 82 10.75 -14.19 -7.06
CA ARG A 82 12.05 -14.57 -7.62
C ARG A 82 11.93 -15.96 -8.26
N PRO A 83 12.44 -16.16 -9.48
CA PRO A 83 12.50 -17.49 -10.07
C PRO A 83 13.32 -18.39 -9.14
N ALA A 84 12.89 -19.65 -8.99
CA ALA A 84 13.71 -20.67 -8.37
C ALA A 84 14.97 -20.83 -9.24
N ASP A 85 16.13 -20.63 -8.63
CA ASP A 85 17.41 -21.11 -9.14
C ASP A 85 17.51 -22.62 -8.84
#